data_AF-A0A3S1EYM1-F1
#
_entry.id   AF-A0A3S1EYM1-F1
#
_cell.length_a   1.000
_cell.length_b   1.000
_cell.length_c   1.000
_cell.angle_alpha   90.00
_cell.angle_beta   90.00
_cell.angle_gamma   90.00
#
_symmetry.space_group_name_H-M   'P 1'
#
loop_
_entity.id
_entity.type
_entity.pdbx_description
1 polymer ?
#
loop_
_entity_poly.entity_id
_entity_poly.type
_entity_poly.pdbx_seq_one_letter_code
_entity_poly.pdbx_strand_id
1 'polypeptide(L)' 'PLHCPAPMDGIKSWNVAGKQLTLYDESGGALARLYSSGGSKFDRQTSHGQPISLTR' A
#
# COMPACT_ATOMS: atom_id res chain seq x y z
N PRO A 1 -0.28 20.75 -6.49
CA PRO A 1 0.60 19.58 -6.76
C PRO A 1 -0.08 18.30 -6.25
N LEU A 2 0.03 17.20 -7.01
CA LEU A 2 -0.55 15.91 -6.63
C LEU A 2 0.31 15.27 -5.53
N HIS A 3 -0.21 15.27 -4.30
CA HIS A 3 0.40 14.60 -3.17
C HIS A 3 -0.44 13.38 -2.80
N CYS A 4 0.21 12.30 -2.37
CA CYS A 4 -0.50 11.20 -1.74
C CYS A 4 -1.15 11.69 -0.44
N PRO A 5 -2.34 11.20 -0.07
CA PRO A 5 -2.95 11.52 1.21
C PRO A 5 -2.18 10.84 2.36
N ALA A 6 -2.12 11.49 3.52
CA ALA A 6 -1.54 10.87 4.71
C ALA A 6 -2.33 9.60 5.14
N PRO A 7 -1.66 8.53 5.60
CA PRO A 7 -0.21 8.38 5.80
C PRO A 7 0.55 7.83 4.56
N MET A 8 -0.09 7.75 3.39
CA MET A 8 0.50 7.15 2.18
C MET A 8 1.56 8.04 1.52
N ASP A 9 1.64 9.31 1.89
CA ASP A 9 2.76 10.21 1.57
C ASP A 9 4.08 9.83 2.26
N GLY A 10 4.01 9.04 3.34
CA GLY A 10 5.17 8.55 4.08
C GLY A 10 5.87 7.33 3.48
N ILE A 11 5.37 6.77 2.38
CA ILE A 11 5.92 5.53 1.80
C ILE A 11 7.33 5.78 1.24
N LYS A 12 8.30 4.99 1.71
CA LYS A 12 9.68 5.02 1.21
C LYS A 12 10.10 3.74 0.51
N SER A 13 9.49 2.62 0.87
CA SER A 13 9.81 1.33 0.26
C SER A 13 8.62 0.37 0.28
N TRP A 14 8.75 -0.73 -0.47
CA TRP A 14 7.75 -1.78 -0.52
C TRP A 14 8.39 -3.16 -0.63
N ASN A 15 7.68 -4.17 -0.15
CA ASN A 15 8.06 -5.58 -0.30
C ASN A 15 6.87 -6.40 -0.79
N VAL A 16 7.12 -7.31 -1.72
CA VAL A 16 6.13 -8.28 -2.20
C VAL A 16 6.50 -9.66 -1.69
N ALA A 17 5.63 -10.26 -0.89
CA ALA A 17 5.76 -11.63 -0.38
C ALA A 17 4.54 -12.43 -0.80
N GLY A 18 4.70 -13.31 -1.79
CA GLY A 18 3.59 -14.07 -2.38
C GLY A 18 2.52 -13.15 -2.97
N LYS A 19 1.29 -13.22 -2.43
CA LYS A 19 0.15 -12.39 -2.86
C LYS A 19 0.00 -11.09 -2.06
N GLN A 20 0.99 -10.72 -1.24
CA GLN A 20 0.89 -9.59 -0.33
C GLN A 20 1.95 -8.54 -0.65
N LEU A 21 1.52 -7.29 -0.82
CA LEU A 21 2.40 -6.11 -0.87
C LEU A 21 2.39 -5.47 0.51
N THR A 22 3.54 -5.12 1.07
CA THR A 22 3.66 -4.32 2.29
C THR A 22 4.39 -3.03 1.95
N LEU A 23 3.83 -1.90 2.41
CA LEU A 23 4.35 -0.56 2.22
C LEU A 23 4.97 -0.09 3.53
N TYR A 24 6.17 0.46 3.46
CA TYR A 24 6.95 0.85 4.63
C TYR A 24 7.27 2.34 4.63
N ASP A 25 7.29 2.91 5.83
CA ASP A 25 7.84 4.23 6.09
C ASP A 25 9.38 4.23 6.09
N GLU A 26 9.96 5.40 6.38
CA GLU A 26 11.41 5.60 6.45
C GLU A 26 12.11 4.82 7.56
N SER A 27 11.40 4.51 8.66
CA SER A 27 11.91 3.72 9.78
C SER A 27 11.79 2.20 9.55
N GLY A 28 11.17 1.78 8.45
CA GLY A 28 10.85 0.37 8.19
C GLY A 28 9.55 -0.10 8.84
N GLY A 29 8.76 0.82 9.40
CA GLY A 29 7.43 0.56 9.94
C GLY A 29 6.43 0.26 8.82
N ALA A 30 5.57 -0.74 9.01
CA ALA A 30 4.55 -1.09 8.01
C ALA A 30 3.37 -0.10 8.07
N LEU A 31 3.22 0.73 7.03
CA LEU A 31 2.13 1.71 6.90
C LEU A 31 0.84 1.07 6.40
N ALA A 32 0.97 0.22 5.40
CA ALA A 32 -0.15 -0.42 4.76
C ALA A 32 0.28 -1.75 4.16
N ARG A 33 -0.70 -2.59 3.91
CA ARG A 33 -0.47 -3.91 3.34
C ARG A 33 -1.63 -4.17 2.38
N LEU A 34 -1.36 -4.63 1.18
CA LEU A 34 -2.35 -4.85 0.13
C LEU A 34 -2.29 -6.30 -0.31
N TYR A 35 -3.37 -6.82 -0.88
CA TYR A 35 -3.43 -8.20 -1.36
C TYR A 35 -3.73 -8.23 -2.84
N SER A 36 -3.07 -9.13 -3.56
CA SER A 36 -3.29 -9.31 -4.98
C SER A 36 -4.71 -9.80 -5.22
N SER A 37 -5.46 -9.07 -6.05
CA SER A 37 -6.81 -9.43 -6.49
C SER A 37 -6.82 -10.07 -7.90
N GLY A 38 -5.63 -10.26 -8.49
CA GLY A 38 -5.45 -10.83 -9.83
C GLY A 38 -4.68 -9.87 -10.76
N GLY A 39 -3.91 -10.43 -11.69
CA GLY A 39 -3.06 -9.66 -12.59
C GLY A 39 -2.03 -8.79 -11.86
N SER A 40 -1.84 -7.54 -12.32
CA SER A 40 -0.98 -6.53 -11.68
C SER A 40 -1.75 -5.59 -10.73
N LYS A 41 -2.79 -6.11 -10.07
CA LYS A 41 -3.64 -5.35 -9.14
C LYS A 41 -3.52 -5.84 -7.71
N PHE A 42 -3.43 -4.90 -6.78
CA PHE A 42 -3.52 -5.12 -5.35
C PHE A 42 -4.63 -4.25 -4.76
N ASP A 43 -5.53 -4.86 -4.01
CA ASP A 43 -6.66 -4.19 -3.37
C ASP A 43 -6.59 -4.34 -1.85
N ARG A 44 -7.05 -3.31 -1.14
CA ARG A 44 -7.40 -3.42 0.28
C ARG A 44 -8.31 -2.29 0.74
N GLN A 45 -8.74 -2.39 1.99
CA GLN A 45 -9.34 -1.32 2.76
C GLN A 45 -8.34 -0.87 3.83
N THR A 46 -8.16 0.44 4.05
CA THR A 46 -7.39 0.96 5.18
C THR A 46 -8.06 0.56 6.49
N SER A 47 -7.34 0.66 7.60
CA SER A 47 -7.90 0.49 8.96
C SER A 47 -9.13 1.39 9.22
N HIS A 48 -9.25 2.51 8.51
CA HIS A 48 -10.36 3.46 8.62
C HIS A 48 -11.49 3.20 7.60
N GLY A 49 -11.45 2.09 6.88
CA GLY A 49 -12.51 1.72 5.95
C GLY A 49 -12.37 2.28 4.53
N GLN A 50 -11.29 3.02 4.22
CA GLN A 50 -11.11 3.62 2.89
C GLN A 50 -10.52 2.60 1.91
N PRO A 51 -11.14 2.34 0.76
CA PRO A 51 -10.58 1.42 -0.23
C PRO A 51 -9.33 2.03 -0.89
N ILE A 52 -8.31 1.19 -1.08
CA ILE A 52 -7.09 1.50 -1.81
C ILE A 52 -6.87 0.39 -2.84
N SER A 53 -6.68 0.79 -4.09
CA SER A 53 -6.30 -0.08 -5.19
C SER A 53 -4.99 0.41 -5.78
N LEU A 54 -4.02 -0.49 -5.92
CA LEU A 54 -2.78 -0.27 -6.66
C LEU A 54 -2.83 -1.08 -7.94
N THR A 55 -2.72 -0.40 -9.08
CA THR A 55 -2.61 -1.00 -10.41
C THR A 55 -1.37 -0.45 -11.09
N ARG A 56 -0.79 -1.22 -12.02
CA ARG A 56 0.26 -0.75 -12.92
C ARG A 56 -0.33 0.06 -14.07
#